data_AF-A0A6I1ZIT2-F1
#
_entry.id   AF-A0A6I1ZIT2-F1
#
_cell.length_a   1.000
_cell.length_b   1.000
_cell.length_c   1.000
_cell.angle_alpha   90.00
_cell.angle_beta   90.00
_cell.angle_gamma   90.00
#
_symmetry.space_group_name_H-M   'P 1'
#
loop_
_entity.id
_entity.type
_entity.pdbx_description
1 polymer ?
#
loop_
_entity_poly.entity_id
_entity_poly.type
_entity_poly.pdbx_seq_one_letter_code
_entity_poly.pdbx_strand_id
1 'polypeptide(L)'
;MTYDAVIFDVDGVLVDVRRSFTAAAVDAVTEATGSRRFTEDEVRQLKFIRGFNNDWHVAVAGAAWVRFCGHLSFPEFTREVDRYGGGLEGLRHVVGSDLTVDFEAHLTRLAQEAYGGTTACWRLYGLEPDTIRQPGRWQEEVPLLSAEDARLIAPRAGIVTGRSAAEMELAFQLL
;
A
#
# COMPACT_ATOMS: atom_id res chain seq x y z
N MET A 1 -35.81 7.56 8.18
CA MET A 1 -35.24 7.08 6.91
C MET A 1 -35.13 5.56 7.00
N THR A 2 -35.63 4.84 5.99
CA THR A 2 -35.51 3.38 5.88
C THR A 2 -34.66 3.10 4.65
N TYR A 3 -33.57 2.36 4.84
CA TYR A 3 -32.68 1.96 3.75
C TYR A 3 -32.85 0.46 3.48
N ASP A 4 -32.89 0.08 2.20
CA ASP A 4 -33.00 -1.31 1.78
C ASP A 4 -31.66 -2.06 1.94
N ALA A 5 -30.55 -1.35 1.75
CA ALA A 5 -29.19 -1.86 1.91
C ALA A 5 -28.21 -0.76 2.34
N VAL A 6 -27.05 -1.17 2.85
CA VAL A 6 -25.89 -0.32 3.13
C VAL A 6 -24.67 -0.94 2.46
N ILE A 7 -23.89 -0.15 1.73
CA ILE A 7 -22.68 -0.62 1.05
C ILE A 7 -21.47 -0.02 1.77
N PHE A 8 -20.50 -0.87 2.10
CA PHE A 8 -19.26 -0.49 2.75
C PHE A 8 -18.07 -0.68 1.82
N ASP A 9 -17.13 0.26 1.87
CA ASP A 9 -15.74 -0.04 1.53
C ASP A 9 -15.08 -0.77 2.72
N VAL A 10 -13.90 -1.34 2.53
CA VAL A 10 -13.15 -2.05 3.57
C VAL A 10 -12.10 -1.13 4.18
N ASP A 11 -11.18 -0.60 3.38
CA ASP A 11 -9.99 0.07 3.86
C ASP A 11 -10.31 1.49 4.38
N GLY A 12 -10.05 1.72 5.65
CA GLY A 12 -10.41 2.98 6.33
C GLY A 12 -11.89 3.11 6.70
N VAL A 13 -12.72 2.09 6.40
CA VAL A 13 -14.15 2.04 6.75
C VAL A 13 -14.46 0.89 7.69
N LEU A 14 -14.22 -0.35 7.26
CA LEU A 14 -14.40 -1.55 8.10
C LEU A 14 -13.10 -1.95 8.80
N VAL A 15 -11.95 -1.64 8.20
CA VAL A 15 -10.62 -2.06 8.67
C VAL A 15 -9.65 -0.89 8.60
N ASP A 16 -8.92 -0.62 9.69
CA ASP A 16 -7.78 0.30 9.68
C ASP A 16 -6.54 -0.40 9.14
N VAL A 17 -6.05 0.11 8.01
CA VAL A 17 -4.92 -0.46 7.25
C VAL A 17 -3.63 0.34 7.38
N ARG A 18 -3.60 1.40 8.20
CA ARG A 18 -2.41 2.27 8.30
C ARG A 18 -1.16 1.51 8.76
N ARG A 19 -1.35 0.49 9.58
CA ARG A 19 -0.27 -0.38 10.08
C ARG A 19 0.06 -1.55 9.15
N SER A 20 -0.66 -1.69 8.04
CA SER A 20 -0.44 -2.76 7.07
C SER A 20 0.22 -2.25 5.78
N PHE A 21 -0.57 -1.80 4.80
CA PHE A 21 -0.08 -1.40 3.48
C PHE A 21 0.91 -0.23 3.53
N THR A 22 0.58 0.82 4.27
CA THR A 22 1.46 2.00 4.42
C THR A 22 2.78 1.62 5.09
N ALA A 23 2.73 0.84 6.17
CA ALA A 23 3.94 0.35 6.85
C ALA A 23 4.78 -0.56 5.94
N ALA A 24 4.14 -1.45 5.17
CA ALA A 24 4.82 -2.32 4.23
C ALA A 24 5.57 -1.55 3.13
N ALA A 25 5.00 -0.45 2.62
CA ALA A 25 5.67 0.42 1.67
C ALA A 25 6.91 1.09 2.28
N VAL A 26 6.83 1.56 3.53
CA VAL A 26 7.97 2.14 4.25
C VAL A 26 9.06 1.10 4.52
N ASP A 27 8.68 -0.11 4.93
CA ASP A 27 9.61 -1.22 5.15
C ASP A 27 10.35 -1.58 3.85
N ALA A 28 9.63 -1.69 2.74
CA ALA A 28 10.21 -1.98 1.43
C ALA A 28 11.21 -0.92 0.98
N VAL A 29 10.90 0.37 1.17
CA VAL A 29 11.84 1.47 0.86
C VAL A 29 13.05 1.42 1.77
N THR A 30 12.86 1.13 3.06
CA THR A 30 13.96 1.02 4.03
C THR A 30 14.89 -0.12 3.65
N GLU A 31 14.35 -1.29 3.33
CA GLU A 31 15.10 -2.46 2.91
C GLU A 31 15.86 -2.19 1.59
N ALA A 32 15.17 -1.67 0.59
CA ALA A 32 15.75 -1.41 -0.73
C ALA A 32 16.83 -0.33 -0.73
N THR A 33 16.77 0.64 0.20
CA THR A 33 17.64 1.82 0.17
C THR A 33 18.62 1.91 1.35
N GLY A 34 18.39 1.15 2.42
CA GLY A 34 19.10 1.31 3.69
C GLY A 34 18.78 2.62 4.42
N SER A 35 17.80 3.40 3.95
CA SER A 35 17.49 4.74 4.47
C SER A 35 16.11 4.79 5.13
N ARG A 36 16.02 5.49 6.25
CA ARG A 36 14.74 5.80 6.93
C ARG A 36 14.18 7.19 6.57
N ARG A 37 14.64 7.78 5.46
CA ARG A 37 14.19 9.12 5.01
C ARG A 37 12.73 9.14 4.56
N PHE A 38 12.21 8.01 4.08
CA PHE A 38 10.84 7.88 3.63
C PHE A 38 9.98 7.34 4.77
N THR A 39 8.95 8.07 5.16
CA THR A 39 8.08 7.73 6.29
C THR A 39 6.60 7.69 5.88
N GLU A 40 5.72 7.39 6.83
CA GLU A 40 4.28 7.43 6.59
C GLU A 40 3.78 8.81 6.14
N ASP A 41 4.48 9.89 6.51
CA ASP A 41 4.10 11.24 6.07
C ASP A 41 4.32 11.41 4.56
N GLU A 42 5.47 10.95 4.07
CA GLU A 42 5.77 10.91 2.64
C GLU A 42 4.79 10.00 1.87
N VAL A 43 4.38 8.87 2.45
CA VAL A 43 3.32 8.03 1.87
C VAL A 43 2.02 8.81 1.73
N ARG A 44 1.56 9.50 2.79
CA ARG A 44 0.35 10.33 2.74
C ARG A 44 0.44 11.41 1.68
N GLN A 45 1.58 12.09 1.58
CA GLN A 45 1.80 13.13 0.57
C GLN A 45 1.71 12.56 -0.86
N LEU A 46 2.26 11.37 -1.13
CA LEU A 46 2.12 10.71 -2.44
C LEU A 46 0.67 10.31 -2.74
N LYS A 47 -0.09 9.85 -1.75
CA LYS A 47 -1.51 9.48 -1.92
C LYS A 47 -2.40 10.66 -2.35
N PHE A 48 -1.97 11.91 -2.14
CA PHE A 48 -2.67 13.08 -2.68
C PHE A 48 -2.41 13.35 -4.17
N ILE A 49 -1.40 12.70 -4.75
CA ILE A 49 -1.07 12.81 -6.17
C ILE A 49 -1.83 11.74 -6.94
N ARG A 50 -2.40 12.12 -8.09
CA ARG A 50 -3.03 11.19 -9.03
C ARG A 50 -2.07 10.03 -9.36
N GLY A 51 -2.59 8.81 -9.43
CA GLY A 51 -1.82 7.65 -9.91
C GLY A 51 -1.02 6.89 -8.84
N PHE A 52 -0.99 7.36 -7.60
CA PHE A 52 -0.38 6.66 -6.46
C PHE A 52 -1.40 5.97 -5.54
N ASN A 53 -2.55 5.51 -6.09
CA ASN A 53 -3.52 4.76 -5.30
C ASN A 53 -2.95 3.42 -4.78
N ASN A 54 -2.02 2.82 -5.52
CA ASN A 54 -1.38 1.56 -5.17
C ASN A 54 -0.13 1.79 -4.30
N ASP A 55 -0.09 1.19 -3.10
CA ASP A 55 1.04 1.31 -2.16
C ASP A 55 2.36 0.73 -2.69
N TRP A 56 2.32 -0.20 -3.65
CA TRP A 56 3.52 -0.67 -4.33
C TRP A 56 4.15 0.44 -5.18
N HIS A 57 3.33 1.22 -5.89
CA HIS A 57 3.83 2.37 -6.66
C HIS A 57 4.36 3.47 -5.74
N VAL A 58 3.75 3.63 -4.56
CA VAL A 58 4.26 4.54 -3.51
C VAL A 58 5.64 4.10 -3.03
N ALA A 59 5.85 2.81 -2.78
CA ALA A 59 7.16 2.27 -2.41
C ALA A 59 8.21 2.52 -3.50
N VAL A 60 7.85 2.31 -4.78
CA VAL A 60 8.71 2.63 -5.92
C VAL A 60 9.10 4.11 -5.93
N ALA A 61 8.13 5.03 -5.78
CA ALA A 61 8.39 6.46 -5.75
C ALA A 61 9.24 6.89 -4.56
N GLY A 62 8.98 6.34 -3.37
CA GLY A 62 9.78 6.60 -2.16
C GLY A 62 11.23 6.19 -2.33
N ALA A 63 11.47 4.97 -2.85
CA ALA A 63 12.81 4.48 -3.09
C ALA A 63 13.52 5.28 -4.19
N ALA A 64 12.80 5.64 -5.27
CA ALA A 64 13.34 6.47 -6.34
C ALA A 64 13.73 7.88 -5.84
N TRP A 65 12.91 8.49 -4.98
CA TRP A 65 13.26 9.77 -4.34
C TRP A 65 14.54 9.66 -3.54
N VAL A 66 14.66 8.64 -2.68
CA VAL A 66 15.85 8.42 -1.85
C VAL A 66 17.11 8.18 -2.69
N ARG A 67 17.01 7.37 -3.75
CA ARG A 67 18.16 6.92 -4.56
C ARG A 67 18.60 7.94 -5.61
N PHE A 68 17.66 8.57 -6.31
CA PHE A 68 17.95 9.36 -7.51
C PHE A 68 17.65 10.85 -7.33
N CYS A 69 16.62 11.18 -6.56
CA CYS A 69 16.18 12.56 -6.36
C CYS A 69 16.51 13.11 -4.97
N GLY A 70 17.52 12.56 -4.29
CA GLY A 70 17.85 12.89 -2.90
C GLY A 70 18.27 14.36 -2.67
N HIS A 71 18.55 15.09 -3.76
CA HIS A 71 18.85 16.52 -3.80
C HIS A 71 17.60 17.42 -3.71
N LEU A 72 16.40 16.87 -3.96
CA LEU A 72 15.12 17.55 -3.79
C LEU A 72 14.53 17.27 -2.42
N SER A 73 13.87 18.27 -1.82
CA SER A 73 12.96 18.00 -0.72
C SER A 73 11.78 17.13 -1.22
N PHE A 74 11.15 16.39 -0.31
CA PHE A 74 10.02 15.53 -0.70
C PHE A 74 8.86 16.31 -1.36
N PRO A 75 8.44 17.49 -0.84
CA PRO A 75 7.40 18.29 -1.48
C PRO A 75 7.79 18.86 -2.86
N GLU A 76 9.08 19.07 -3.12
CA GLU A 76 9.55 19.45 -4.45
C GLU A 76 9.47 18.26 -5.41
N PHE A 77 9.96 17.10 -4.96
CA PHE A 77 9.89 15.85 -5.73
C PHE A 77 8.44 15.50 -6.12
N THR A 78 7.50 15.52 -5.18
CA THR A 78 6.09 15.23 -5.45
C THR A 78 5.48 16.21 -6.45
N ARG A 79 5.84 17.51 -6.34
CA ARG A 79 5.39 18.53 -7.29
C ARG A 79 5.91 18.31 -8.70
N GLU A 80 7.18 17.91 -8.85
CA GLU A 80 7.73 17.58 -10.17
C GLU A 80 7.03 16.36 -10.76
N VAL A 81 6.77 15.31 -9.98
CA VAL A 81 6.05 14.12 -10.44
C VAL A 81 4.61 14.46 -10.88
N ASP A 82 3.89 15.28 -10.10
CA ASP A 82 2.52 15.70 -10.41
C ASP A 82 2.43 16.56 -11.68
N ARG A 83 3.45 17.40 -11.96
CA ARG A 83 3.53 18.18 -13.23
C ARG A 83 3.51 17.31 -14.48
N TYR A 84 4.03 16.08 -14.39
CA TYR A 84 4.03 15.10 -15.47
C TYR A 84 2.85 14.11 -15.38
N GLY A 85 1.76 14.47 -14.69
CA GLY A 85 0.54 13.68 -14.61
C GLY A 85 0.44 12.71 -13.42
N GLY A 86 1.49 12.65 -12.58
CA GLY A 86 1.53 11.82 -11.39
C GLY A 86 1.81 10.34 -11.67
N GLY A 87 1.70 9.52 -10.62
CA GLY A 87 1.90 8.07 -10.67
C GLY A 87 3.28 7.65 -11.19
N LEU A 88 3.38 6.41 -11.68
CA LEU A 88 4.63 5.89 -12.24
C LEU A 88 5.04 6.56 -13.56
N GLU A 89 4.08 7.05 -14.34
CA GLU A 89 4.39 7.77 -15.59
C GLU A 89 5.10 9.09 -15.30
N GLY A 90 4.54 9.92 -14.42
CA GLY A 90 5.20 11.15 -13.96
C GLY A 90 6.53 10.87 -13.27
N LEU A 91 6.62 9.78 -12.51
CA LEU A 91 7.87 9.35 -11.88
C LEU A 91 8.96 9.00 -12.92
N ARG A 92 8.62 8.26 -13.98
CA ARG A 92 9.55 7.95 -15.08
C ARG A 92 10.02 9.20 -15.80
N HIS A 93 9.19 10.23 -15.92
CA HIS A 93 9.61 11.52 -16.46
C HIS A 93 10.64 12.24 -15.58
N VAL A 94 10.46 12.20 -14.26
CA VAL A 94 11.36 12.87 -13.30
C VAL A 94 12.68 12.14 -13.13
N VAL A 95 12.64 10.80 -13.03
CA VAL A 95 13.83 9.97 -12.76
C VAL A 95 14.55 9.58 -14.06
N GLY A 96 13.83 9.51 -15.18
CA GLY A 96 14.40 9.14 -16.47
C GLY A 96 14.81 7.66 -16.54
N SER A 97 15.93 7.40 -17.23
CA SER A 97 16.43 6.03 -17.50
C SER A 97 16.87 5.26 -16.25
N ASP A 98 17.07 5.95 -15.13
CA ASP A 98 17.48 5.32 -13.88
C ASP A 98 16.34 4.54 -13.23
N LEU A 99 15.08 4.87 -13.55
CA LEU A 99 13.92 4.10 -13.13
C LEU A 99 13.70 2.91 -14.07
N THR A 100 14.44 1.84 -13.83
CA THR A 100 14.36 0.62 -14.64
C THR A 100 13.17 -0.24 -14.25
N VAL A 101 12.73 -1.09 -15.18
CA VAL A 101 11.68 -2.10 -14.91
C VAL A 101 12.07 -3.02 -13.76
N ASP A 102 13.34 -3.40 -13.67
CA ASP A 102 13.86 -4.24 -12.59
C ASP A 102 13.80 -3.53 -11.23
N PHE A 103 14.04 -2.22 -11.18
CA PHE A 103 13.88 -1.43 -9.97
C PHE A 103 12.42 -1.42 -9.51
N GLU A 104 11.48 -1.16 -10.42
CA GLU A 104 10.05 -1.18 -10.10
C GLU A 104 9.59 -2.55 -9.61
N ALA A 105 10.02 -3.62 -10.30
CA ALA A 105 9.67 -5.00 -9.95
C ALA A 105 10.26 -5.41 -8.59
N HIS A 106 11.52 -5.04 -8.31
CA HIS A 106 12.17 -5.34 -7.04
C HIS A 106 11.45 -4.65 -5.86
N LEU A 107 11.12 -3.36 -6.00
CA LEU A 107 10.40 -2.64 -4.93
C LEU A 107 8.98 -3.16 -4.72
N THR A 108 8.29 -3.51 -5.81
CA THR A 108 6.97 -4.16 -5.73
C THR A 108 7.07 -5.48 -4.98
N ARG A 109 8.08 -6.31 -5.27
CA ARG A 109 8.32 -7.56 -4.57
C ARG A 109 8.58 -7.33 -3.08
N LEU A 110 9.48 -6.41 -2.72
CA LEU A 110 9.76 -6.12 -1.30
C LEU A 110 8.52 -5.66 -0.54
N ALA A 111 7.67 -4.84 -1.17
CA ALA A 111 6.44 -4.39 -0.53
C ALA A 111 5.42 -5.53 -0.37
N GLN A 112 5.32 -6.44 -1.35
CA GLN A 112 4.54 -7.67 -1.25
C GLN A 112 5.06 -8.61 -0.15
N GLU A 113 6.38 -8.74 -0.02
CA GLU A 113 7.01 -9.52 1.05
C GLU A 113 6.76 -8.88 2.42
N ALA A 114 6.85 -7.56 2.55
CA ALA A 114 6.53 -6.87 3.79
C ALA A 114 5.06 -7.01 4.18
N TYR A 115 4.12 -6.88 3.23
CA TYR A 115 2.69 -6.99 3.50
C TYR A 115 2.25 -8.42 3.79
N GLY A 116 2.55 -9.36 2.90
CA GLY A 116 2.12 -10.75 3.02
C GLY A 116 2.97 -11.57 3.99
N GLY A 117 4.27 -11.27 4.05
CA GLY A 117 5.25 -11.95 4.91
C GLY A 117 5.25 -13.47 4.77
N THR A 118 5.83 -14.15 5.75
CA THR A 118 5.87 -15.63 5.81
C THR A 118 4.50 -16.28 6.00
N THR A 119 3.45 -15.47 6.17
CA THR A 119 2.11 -15.92 6.58
C THR A 119 1.07 -15.90 5.46
N ALA A 120 1.25 -15.05 4.45
CA ALA A 120 0.25 -14.86 3.40
C ALA A 120 0.83 -14.54 2.01
N CYS A 121 2.15 -14.34 1.87
CA CYS A 121 2.74 -13.94 0.58
C CYS A 121 2.44 -14.93 -0.56
N TRP A 122 2.53 -16.25 -0.29
CA TRP A 122 2.16 -17.27 -1.27
C TRP A 122 0.69 -17.18 -1.68
N ARG A 123 -0.23 -17.01 -0.72
CA ARG A 123 -1.67 -16.92 -0.98
C ARG A 123 -2.02 -15.67 -1.79
N LEU A 124 -1.40 -14.55 -1.45
CA LEU A 124 -1.71 -13.24 -2.04
C LEU A 124 -1.07 -13.05 -3.42
N TYR A 125 0.17 -13.50 -3.58
CA TYR A 125 1.02 -13.13 -4.71
C TYR A 125 1.65 -14.33 -5.43
N GLY A 126 1.43 -15.56 -4.94
CA GLY A 126 2.02 -16.77 -5.51
C GLY A 126 3.54 -16.84 -5.37
N LEU A 127 4.11 -16.13 -4.39
CA LEU A 127 5.54 -16.07 -4.16
C LEU A 127 5.91 -16.34 -2.70
N GLU A 128 7.09 -16.94 -2.50
CA GLU A 128 7.70 -17.11 -1.19
C GLU A 128 8.62 -15.92 -0.89
N PRO A 129 8.57 -15.34 0.34
CA PRO A 129 9.39 -14.21 0.69
C PRO A 129 10.87 -14.62 0.78
N ASP A 130 11.75 -13.90 0.09
CA ASP A 130 13.19 -14.19 0.09
C ASP A 130 14.02 -13.19 0.88
N THR A 131 13.57 -11.95 0.99
CA THR A 131 14.29 -10.83 1.60
C THR A 131 13.64 -10.45 2.93
N ILE A 132 12.36 -10.07 2.93
CA ILE A 132 11.63 -9.69 4.14
C ILE A 132 10.92 -10.91 4.72
N ARG A 133 11.60 -11.63 5.61
CA ARG A 133 11.17 -12.93 6.17
C ARG A 133 10.53 -12.83 7.56
N GLN A 134 9.60 -11.89 7.72
CA GLN A 134 8.83 -11.72 8.95
C GLN A 134 7.34 -12.04 8.73
N PRO A 135 6.53 -12.24 9.79
CA PRO A 135 5.08 -12.28 9.65
C PRO A 135 4.56 -11.04 8.92
N GLY A 136 3.55 -11.22 8.08
CA GLY A 136 3.07 -10.14 7.20
C GLY A 136 2.38 -9.02 7.95
N ARG A 137 2.60 -7.78 7.51
CA ARG A 137 1.94 -6.59 8.06
C ARG A 137 0.41 -6.63 7.97
N TRP A 138 -0.18 -7.47 7.12
CA TRP A 138 -1.64 -7.69 7.07
C TRP A 138 -2.23 -8.09 8.44
N GLN A 139 -1.43 -8.70 9.32
CA GLN A 139 -1.85 -9.10 10.67
C GLN A 139 -1.94 -7.92 11.65
N GLU A 140 -1.43 -6.75 11.27
CA GLU A 140 -1.54 -5.51 12.06
C GLU A 140 -2.78 -4.68 11.70
N GLU A 141 -3.61 -5.17 10.78
CA GLU A 141 -4.90 -4.56 10.46
C GLU A 141 -5.87 -4.67 11.64
N VAL A 142 -6.60 -3.59 11.89
CA VAL A 142 -7.50 -3.49 13.06
C VAL A 142 -8.94 -3.31 12.57
N PRO A 143 -9.89 -4.16 12.98
CA PRO A 143 -11.29 -3.96 12.64
C PRO A 143 -11.82 -2.67 13.31
N LEU A 144 -12.47 -1.84 12.51
CA LEU A 144 -13.15 -0.61 12.97
C LEU A 144 -14.59 -0.87 13.40
N LEU A 145 -15.14 -2.02 13.01
CA LEU A 145 -16.46 -2.49 13.38
C LEU A 145 -16.35 -3.67 14.34
N SER A 146 -17.19 -3.70 15.38
CA SER A 146 -17.25 -4.85 16.26
C SER A 146 -17.95 -6.03 15.56
N ALA A 147 -17.60 -7.27 15.92
CA ALA A 147 -18.26 -8.45 15.38
C ALA A 147 -19.77 -8.50 15.71
N GLU A 148 -20.20 -7.86 16.80
CA GLU A 148 -21.61 -7.73 17.16
C GLU A 148 -22.35 -6.79 16.19
N ASP A 149 -21.81 -5.61 15.96
CA ASP A 149 -22.39 -4.62 15.03
C ASP A 149 -22.40 -5.17 13.60
N ALA A 150 -21.33 -5.86 13.19
CA ALA A 150 -21.24 -6.51 11.88
C ALA A 150 -22.39 -7.49 11.65
N ARG A 151 -22.72 -8.33 12.64
CA ARG A 151 -23.83 -9.30 12.54
C ARG A 151 -25.19 -8.64 12.42
N LEU A 152 -25.40 -7.49 13.07
CA LEU A 152 -26.66 -6.75 13.02
C LEU A 152 -26.93 -6.19 11.62
N ILE A 153 -25.89 -5.73 10.93
CA ILE A 153 -26.02 -5.09 9.62
C ILE A 153 -25.83 -6.05 8.44
N ALA A 154 -25.14 -7.19 8.65
CA ALA A 154 -24.81 -8.17 7.61
C ALA A 154 -25.98 -8.56 6.68
N PRO A 155 -27.23 -8.79 7.16
CA PRO A 155 -28.34 -9.17 6.28
C PRO A 155 -28.72 -8.14 5.21
N ARG A 156 -28.31 -6.88 5.39
CA ARG A 156 -28.56 -5.77 4.46
C ARG A 156 -27.28 -5.07 4.02
N ALA A 157 -26.12 -5.62 4.34
CA ALA A 157 -24.84 -5.04 4.02
C ALA A 157 -24.27 -5.64 2.73
N GLY A 158 -23.67 -4.80 1.90
CA GLY A 158 -22.82 -5.19 0.79
C GLY A 158 -21.41 -4.60 0.97
N ILE A 159 -20.42 -5.23 0.34
CA ILE A 159 -19.04 -4.72 0.30
C ILE A 159 -18.67 -4.42 -1.14
N VAL A 160 -18.11 -3.25 -1.38
CA VAL A 160 -17.47 -2.87 -2.65
C VAL A 160 -16.09 -2.34 -2.32
N THR A 161 -15.05 -3.08 -2.70
CA THR A 161 -13.67 -2.79 -2.30
C THR A 161 -12.70 -3.03 -3.45
N GLY A 162 -11.54 -2.38 -3.38
CA GLY A 162 -10.40 -2.63 -4.27
C GLY A 162 -9.62 -3.90 -3.93
N ARG A 163 -9.87 -4.51 -2.76
CA ARG A 163 -9.22 -5.77 -2.37
C ARG A 163 -9.58 -6.90 -3.33
N SER A 164 -8.58 -7.70 -3.67
CA SER A 164 -8.77 -9.00 -4.30
C SER A 164 -9.52 -9.97 -3.39
N ALA A 165 -10.04 -11.05 -3.96
CA ALA A 165 -10.72 -12.09 -3.18
C ALA A 165 -9.83 -12.65 -2.05
N ALA A 166 -8.54 -12.87 -2.33
CA ALA A 166 -7.58 -13.37 -1.34
C ALA A 166 -7.34 -12.36 -0.20
N GLU A 167 -7.20 -11.06 -0.51
CA GLU A 167 -7.07 -10.01 0.51
C GLU A 167 -8.35 -9.86 1.34
N MET A 168 -9.52 -10.08 0.73
CA MET A 168 -10.79 -10.05 1.44
C MET A 168 -10.93 -11.25 2.39
N GLU A 169 -10.46 -12.43 2.00
CA GLU A 169 -10.42 -13.59 2.90
C GLU A 169 -9.48 -13.39 4.11
N LEU A 170 -8.46 -12.54 3.98
CA LEU A 170 -7.65 -12.12 5.13
C LEU A 170 -8.41 -11.12 6.01
N ALA A 171 -9.07 -10.11 5.42
CA ALA A 171 -9.90 -9.17 6.17
C ALA A 171 -11.02 -9.86 6.97
N PHE A 172 -11.67 -10.87 6.39
CA PHE A 172 -12.72 -11.63 7.09
C PHE A 172 -12.20 -12.49 8.26
N GLN A 173 -10.89 -12.70 8.39
CA GLN A 173 -10.34 -13.32 9.60
C GLN A 173 -10.29 -12.34 10.78
N LEU A 174 -10.41 -11.04 10.49
CA LEU A 174 -10.35 -9.95 11.47
C LEU A 174 -11.73 -9.38 11.83
N LEU A 175 -12.68 -9.41 10.89
CA LEU A 175 -14.07 -8.93 11.03
C LEU A 175 -15.01 -10.01 11.61
#